data_AF-A0A9X2WLD0-F1
#
_entry.id   AF-A0A9X2WLD0-F1
#
_cell.length_a   1.000
_cell.length_b   1.000
_cell.length_c   1.000
_cell.angle_alpha   90.00
_cell.angle_beta   90.00
_cell.angle_gamma   90.00
#
_symmetry.space_group_name_H-M   'P 1'
#
loop_
_entity.id
_entity.type
_entity.pdbx_description
1 polymer ?
#
loop_
_entity_poly.entity_id
_entity_poly.type
_entity_poly.pdbx_seq_one_letter_code
_entity_poly.pdbx_strand_id
1 'polypeptide(L)'
;MIKFSYLLNQDNFELQASNWCGLEKVLLNGKVVSQKFNFGILSNHDILLKNGKQYNLQLLVDPQTDLLTCRIYNQQNLITVLKQGKNQLQKSQRLIEAGLVCMLFSLVTVYMVI
;
A
#
# COMPACT_ATOMS: atom_id res chain seq x y z
N MET A 1 2.51 2.16 -6.29
CA MET A 1 2.50 1.34 -5.06
C MET A 1 2.76 2.24 -3.88
N ILE A 2 1.89 2.22 -2.88
CA ILE A 2 1.93 3.07 -1.68
C ILE A 2 2.73 2.36 -0.60
N LYS A 3 3.46 3.13 0.20
CA LYS A 3 4.27 2.62 1.31
C LYS A 3 4.12 3.52 2.52
N PHE A 4 3.68 2.95 3.63
CA PHE A 4 3.75 3.56 4.96
C PHE A 4 4.82 2.83 5.74
N SER A 5 5.84 3.54 6.22
CA SER A 5 6.88 2.98 7.08
C SER A 5 6.87 3.71 8.41
N TYR A 6 6.99 2.95 9.49
CA TYR A 6 7.03 3.48 10.84
C TYR A 6 7.91 2.62 11.74
N LEU A 7 8.85 3.28 12.41
CA LEU A 7 9.76 2.66 13.37
C LEU A 7 9.11 2.69 14.75
N LEU A 8 8.79 1.51 15.29
CA LEU A 8 8.18 1.35 16.60
C LEU A 8 9.02 0.39 17.44
N ASN A 9 9.57 0.87 18.57
CA ASN A 9 10.37 0.05 19.48
C ASN A 9 11.50 -0.74 18.77
N GLN A 10 12.20 -0.10 17.83
CA GLN A 10 13.25 -0.69 16.98
C GLN A 10 12.76 -1.68 15.91
N ASP A 11 11.47 -1.98 15.85
CA ASP A 11 10.86 -2.74 14.77
C ASP A 11 10.33 -1.77 13.69
N ASN A 12 10.73 -1.99 12.43
CA ASN A 12 10.20 -1.27 11.29
C ASN A 12 8.95 -1.96 10.76
N PHE A 13 7.81 -1.30 10.90
CA PHE A 13 6.56 -1.70 10.26
C PHE A 13 6.44 -1.00 8.92
N GLU A 14 6.28 -1.78 7.85
CA GLU A 14 6.01 -1.25 6.52
C GLU A 14 4.72 -1.84 5.97
N LEU A 15 3.72 -0.99 5.74
CA LEU A 15 2.51 -1.36 5.02
C LEU A 15 2.62 -0.92 3.57
N GLN A 16 2.51 -1.87 2.66
CA GLN A 16 2.51 -1.66 1.23
C GLN A 16 1.14 -1.94 0.66
N ALA A 17 0.62 -1.02 -0.16
CA ALA A 17 -0.66 -1.20 -0.84
C ALA A 17 -0.53 -0.93 -2.35
N SER A 18 -1.05 -1.83 -3.16
CA SER A 18 -1.09 -1.71 -4.62
C SER A 18 -2.39 -1.05 -5.05
N ASN A 19 -2.26 0.06 -5.78
CA ASN A 19 -3.40 0.77 -6.36
C ASN A 19 -4.03 0.03 -7.56
N TRP A 20 -3.40 -1.04 -8.04
CA TRP A 20 -3.80 -1.73 -9.28
C TRP A 20 -4.64 -2.97 -9.01
N CYS A 21 -4.16 -3.83 -8.12
CA CYS A 21 -4.75 -5.15 -7.87
C CYS A 21 -5.29 -5.32 -6.45
N GLY A 22 -5.35 -4.24 -5.65
CA GLY A 22 -5.78 -4.31 -4.26
C GLY A 22 -4.85 -5.13 -3.35
N LEU A 23 -3.64 -5.47 -3.81
CA LEU A 23 -2.69 -6.24 -3.02
C LEU A 23 -2.14 -5.38 -1.87
N GLU A 24 -2.34 -5.85 -0.65
CA GLU A 24 -1.83 -5.23 0.57
C GLU A 24 -0.89 -6.20 1.28
N LYS A 25 0.24 -5.68 1.77
CA LYS A 25 1.25 -6.44 2.52
C LYS A 25 1.72 -5.65 3.71
N VAL A 26 1.95 -6.34 4.81
CA VAL A 26 2.70 -5.79 5.94
C VAL A 26 4.02 -6.53 6.07
N LEU A 27 5.08 -5.75 6.17
CA LEU A 27 6.43 -6.20 6.42
C LEU A 27 6.85 -5.73 7.82
N LEU A 28 7.47 -6.63 8.56
CA LEU A 28 8.14 -6.34 9.81
C LEU A 28 9.63 -6.56 9.58
N ASN A 29 10.45 -5.51 9.75
CA ASN A 29 11.90 -5.57 9.51
C ASN A 29 12.24 -6.17 8.12
N GLY A 30 11.46 -5.83 7.10
CA GLY A 30 11.63 -6.32 5.73
C GLY A 30 11.06 -7.72 5.45
N LYS A 31 10.54 -8.43 6.46
CA LYS A 31 9.90 -9.74 6.28
C LYS A 31 8.39 -9.60 6.20
N VAL A 32 7.75 -10.20 5.19
CA VAL A 32 6.28 -10.23 5.08
C VAL A 32 5.68 -11.00 6.26
N VAL A 33 4.81 -10.35 7.01
CA VAL A 33 4.06 -10.92 8.15
C VAL A 33 2.56 -11.00 7.90
N SER A 34 2.06 -10.23 6.93
CA SER A 34 0.66 -10.29 6.50
C SER A 34 0.56 -9.94 5.02
N GLN A 35 -0.34 -10.60 4.30
CA GLN A 35 -0.63 -10.31 2.90
C GLN A 35 -2.10 -10.64 2.62
N LYS A 36 -2.80 -9.75 1.90
CA LYS A 36 -4.17 -9.98 1.45
C LYS A 36 -4.48 -9.16 0.21
N PHE A 37 -5.63 -9.45 -0.39
CA PHE A 37 -6.22 -8.60 -1.41
C PHE A 37 -7.42 -7.86 -0.80
N ASN A 38 -7.48 -6.56 -1.01
CA ASN A 38 -8.57 -5.71 -0.59
C ASN A 38 -8.81 -4.62 -1.64
N PHE A 39 -10.07 -4.52 -2.06
CA PHE A 39 -10.57 -3.48 -2.99
C PHE A 39 -11.54 -2.52 -2.30
N GLY A 40 -11.82 -2.74 -1.01
CA GLY A 40 -12.69 -1.88 -0.20
C GLY A 40 -11.94 -0.67 0.37
N ILE A 41 -12.71 0.30 0.86
CA ILE A 41 -12.19 1.54 1.46
C ILE A 41 -11.50 1.32 2.81
N LEU A 42 -11.74 0.18 3.47
CA LEU A 42 -11.24 -0.15 4.80
C LEU A 42 -10.63 -1.55 4.80
N SER A 43 -9.49 -1.69 5.46
CA SER A 43 -8.78 -2.95 5.59
C SER A 43 -8.06 -3.00 6.95
N ASN A 44 -7.99 -4.20 7.56
CA ASN A 44 -7.22 -4.42 8.80
C ASN A 44 -6.20 -5.56 8.66
N HIS A 45 -5.04 -5.42 9.30
CA HIS A 45 -4.02 -6.46 9.40
C HIS A 45 -3.64 -6.67 10.88
N ASP A 46 -3.97 -7.84 11.41
CA ASP A 46 -3.54 -8.24 12.75
C ASP A 46 -2.17 -8.91 12.69
N ILE A 47 -1.27 -8.47 13.57
CA ILE A 47 0.14 -8.90 13.60
C ILE A 47 0.50 -9.24 15.04
N LEU A 48 0.92 -10.49 15.25
CA LEU A 48 1.49 -10.94 16.51
C LEU A 48 3.02 -10.93 16.40
N LEU A 49 3.67 -10.10 17.21
CA LEU A 49 5.12 -10.08 17.30
C LEU A 49 5.63 -11.27 18.12
N LYS A 50 6.91 -11.61 17.93
CA LYS A 50 7.58 -12.68 18.69
C LYS A 50 7.59 -12.47 20.20
N ASN A 51 7.51 -11.20 20.65
CA ASN A 51 7.43 -10.84 22.05
C ASN A 51 6.00 -10.91 22.64
N GLY A 52 5.03 -11.42 21.87
CA GLY A 52 3.64 -11.55 22.27
C GLY A 52 2.80 -10.28 22.13
N LYS A 53 3.39 -9.15 21.70
CA LYS A 53 2.63 -7.91 21.46
C LYS A 53 1.80 -8.04 20.18
N GLN A 54 0.54 -7.62 20.26
CA GLN A 54 -0.38 -7.62 19.12
C GLN A 54 -0.60 -6.20 18.60
N TYR A 55 -0.40 -6.05 17.30
CA TYR A 55 -0.64 -4.82 16.58
C TYR A 55 -1.73 -5.01 15.53
N ASN A 56 -2.54 -3.98 15.33
CA ASN A 56 -3.50 -3.91 14.24
C ASN A 56 -3.14 -2.73 13.35
N LEU A 57 -2.89 -2.99 12.07
CA LEU A 57 -2.68 -1.95 11.07
C LEU A 57 -3.96 -1.82 10.25
N GLN A 58 -4.59 -0.67 10.36
CA GLN A 58 -5.80 -0.33 9.63
C GLN A 58 -5.46 0.61 8.48
N LEU A 59 -5.84 0.20 7.26
CA LEU A 59 -5.76 1.03 6.07
C LEU A 59 -7.15 1.59 5.76
N LEU A 60 -7.24 2.90 5.58
CA LEU A 60 -8.47 3.60 5.24
C LEU A 60 -8.22 4.54 4.06
N VAL A 61 -9.11 4.49 3.08
CA VAL A 61 -9.20 5.47 2.00
C VAL A 61 -10.31 6.45 2.36
N ASP A 62 -9.96 7.73 2.53
CA ASP A 62 -10.94 8.79 2.72
C ASP A 62 -11.64 9.11 1.39
N PRO A 63 -12.96 8.87 1.25
CA PRO A 63 -13.66 9.06 -0.01
C PRO A 63 -13.86 10.54 -0.39
N GLN A 64 -13.71 11.47 0.56
CA GLN A 64 -13.87 12.91 0.29
C GLN A 64 -12.55 13.56 -0.11
N THR A 65 -11.45 13.13 0.50
CA THR A 65 -10.13 13.75 0.29
C THR A 65 -9.18 12.91 -0.56
N ASP A 66 -9.55 11.67 -0.88
CA ASP A 66 -8.68 10.65 -1.49
C ASP A 66 -7.33 10.50 -0.75
N LEU A 67 -7.31 10.81 0.55
CA LEU A 67 -6.16 10.60 1.41
C LEU A 67 -6.16 9.15 1.88
N LEU A 68 -5.03 8.50 1.69
CA LEU A 68 -4.82 7.17 2.21
C LEU A 68 -4.22 7.28 3.61
N THR A 69 -4.88 6.66 4.57
CA THR A 69 -4.53 6.74 5.98
C THR A 69 -4.21 5.35 6.52
N CYS A 70 -3.03 5.19 7.10
CA CYS A 70 -2.65 4.00 7.86
C CYS A 70 -2.70 4.33 9.35
N ARG A 71 -3.47 3.59 10.13
CA ARG A 71 -3.53 3.69 11.59
C ARG A 71 -2.92 2.45 12.20
N ILE A 72 -2.07 2.63 13.21
CA ILE A 72 -1.43 1.54 13.92
C ILE A 72 -1.98 1.52 15.34
N TYR A 73 -2.53 0.38 15.75
CA TYR A 73 -3.05 0.15 17.09
C TYR A 73 -2.23 -0.91 17.83
N ASN A 74 -2.12 -0.77 19.15
CA ASN A 74 -1.63 -1.79 20.07
C ASN A 74 -2.71 -2.08 21.10
N GLN A 75 -3.25 -3.30 21.13
CA GLN A 75 -4.32 -3.68 22.06
C GLN A 75 -5.43 -2.61 22.16
N GLN A 76 -5.98 -2.20 21.01
CA GLN A 76 -7.02 -1.16 20.86
C GLN A 76 -6.57 0.30 21.10
N ASN A 77 -5.36 0.54 21.60
CA ASN A 77 -4.81 1.89 21.73
C ASN A 77 -4.21 2.37 20.41
N LEU A 78 -4.65 3.53 19.93
CA LEU A 78 -4.07 4.15 18.73
C LEU A 78 -2.65 4.65 19.04
N ILE A 79 -1.66 4.08 18.36
CA ILE A 79 -0.25 4.47 18.49
C ILE A 79 0.08 5.62 17.56
N THR A 80 -0.33 5.52 16.30
CA THR A 80 -0.05 6.55 15.30
C THR A 80 -1.01 6.52 14.11
N VAL A 81 -1.04 7.63 13.38
CA VAL A 81 -1.79 7.83 12.15
C VAL A 81 -0.85 8.41 11.10
N LEU A 82 -0.63 7.66 10.03
CA LEU A 82 0.17 8.04 8.89
C LEU A 82 -0.77 8.38 7.73
N LYS A 83 -0.59 9.55 7.11
CA LYS A 83 -1.43 10.01 5.99
C LYS A 83 -0.57 10.24 4.76
N GLN A 84 -1.05 9.80 3.60
CA GLN A 84 -0.37 9.98 2.33
C GLN A 84 -1.38 10.41 1.26
N GLY A 85 -1.06 11.49 0.54
CA GLY A 85 -1.97 12.12 -0.41
C GLY A 85 -1.71 11.84 -1.89
N LYS A 86 -2.68 12.21 -2.72
CA LYS A 86 -2.80 11.95 -4.17
C LYS A 86 -1.58 12.29 -5.03
N ASN A 87 -0.75 13.28 -4.67
CA ASN A 87 0.35 13.73 -5.53
C ASN A 87 1.36 12.63 -5.85
N GLN A 88 1.62 11.73 -4.90
CA GLN A 88 2.50 10.58 -5.16
C GLN A 88 1.79 9.44 -5.90
N LEU A 89 0.46 9.33 -5.74
CA LEU A 89 -0.38 8.31 -6.38
C LEU A 89 -0.58 8.60 -7.87
N GLN A 90 -0.93 9.83 -8.22
CA GLN A 90 -1.16 10.29 -9.60
C GLN A 90 0.13 10.22 -10.43
N LYS A 91 1.29 10.54 -9.84
CA LYS A 91 2.58 10.44 -10.52
C LYS A 91 2.92 9.00 -10.89
N SER A 92 2.64 8.05 -9.99
CA SER A 92 2.82 6.62 -10.25
C SER A 92 1.88 6.10 -11.34
N GLN A 93 0.64 6.58 -11.40
CA GLN A 93 -0.33 6.18 -12.43
C GLN A 93 0.07 6.69 -13.82
N ARG A 94 0.41 7.97 -13.95
CA ARG A 94 0.82 8.57 -15.23
C ARG A 94 2.04 7.90 -15.86
N LEU A 95 3.03 7.52 -15.06
CA LEU A 95 4.23 6.81 -15.55
C LEU A 95 3.88 5.43 -16.13
N ILE A 96 2.93 4.73 -15.51
CA ILE A 96 2.50 3.41 -15.95
C ILE A 96 1.60 3.52 -17.18
N GLU A 97 0.67 4.47 -17.21
CA GLU A 97 -0.17 4.76 -18.38
C GLU A 97 0.69 5.08 -19.61
N ALA A 98 1.70 5.94 -19.45
CA ALA A 98 2.64 6.25 -20.53
C ALA A 98 3.38 4.99 -21.02
N GLY A 99 3.82 4.11 -20.11
CA GLY A 99 4.47 2.85 -20.47
C GLY A 99 3.56 1.89 -21.25
N LEU A 100 2.30 1.75 -20.84
CA LEU A 100 1.31 0.90 -21.54
C LEU A 100 1.00 1.44 -22.94
N VAL A 101 0.82 2.75 -23.07
CA VAL A 101 0.60 3.40 -24.37
C VAL A 101 1.78 3.15 -25.29
N CYS A 102 3.02 3.34 -24.83
CA CYS A 102 4.22 3.04 -25.63
C CYS A 102 4.29 1.57 -26.06
N MET A 103 3.97 0.62 -25.17
CA MET A 103 3.94 -0.81 -25.53
C MET A 103 2.88 -1.10 -26.61
N LEU A 104 1.67 -0.57 -26.46
CA LEU A 104 0.60 -0.78 -27.45
C LEU A 104 0.97 -0.18 -28.81
N PHE A 105 1.54 1.02 -28.86
CA PHE A 105 2.04 1.61 -30.09
C PHE A 105 3.17 0.79 -30.73
N SER A 106 4.09 0.23 -29.92
CA SER A 106 5.14 -0.65 -30.44
C SER A 106 4.60 -1.95 -31.05
N LEU A 107 3.54 -2.52 -30.47
CA LEU A 107 2.89 -3.73 -31.02
C LEU A 107 2.17 -3.44 -32.33
N VAL A 108 1.48 -2.30 -32.45
CA VAL A 108 0.79 -1.89 -33.69
C VAL A 108 1.80 -1.61 -34.81
N THR A 109 2.92 -0.96 -34.50
CA THR A 109 3.97 -0.70 -35.50
C THR A 109 4.64 -1.97 -35.99
N VAL A 110 4.93 -2.93 -35.11
CA VAL A 110 5.43 -4.26 -35.51
C VAL A 110 4.42 -4.99 -36.39
N TYR A 111 3.12 -4.96 -36.04
CA TYR A 111 2.07 -5.58 -36.85
C TYR A 111 1.94 -4.96 -38.24
N MET A 112 2.12 -3.65 -38.38
CA MET A 112 2.05 -2.95 -39.68
C MET A 112 3.30 -3.16 -40.56
N VAL A 113 4.40 -3.65 -39.99
CA VAL A 113 5.68 -3.88 -40.68
C VAL A 113 5.84 -5.35 -41.14
N ILE A 114 5.04 -6.26 -40.59
CA ILE A 114 4.94 -7.68 -40.98
C ILE A 114 3.87 -7.82 -42.08
#